data_AF-A0A7Y1M7E7-F1
#
_entry.id   AF-A0A7Y1M7E7-F1
#
_cell.length_a   1.000
_cell.length_b   1.000
_cell.length_c   1.000
_cell.angle_alpha   90.00
_cell.angle_beta   90.00
_cell.angle_gamma   90.00
#
_symmetry.space_group_name_H-M   'P 1'
#
loop_
_entity.id
_entity.type
_entity.pdbx_description
1 polymer ?
#
loop_
_entity_poly.entity_id
_entity_poly.type
_entity_poly.pdbx_seq_one_letter_code
_entity_poly.pdbx_strand_id
1 'polypeptide(L)' 'MNTKLQAGQRLVYQTDQDGFLVGTTVADPDPKNPGVWLIPGGCVELAPPAIGPGKKAIWSGYKWKVLDM' A
#
# COMPACT_ATOMS: atom_id res chain seq x y z
N MET A 1 9.86 15.02 -11.63
CA MET A 1 8.87 14.66 -10.59
C MET A 1 9.63 13.99 -9.46
N ASN A 2 9.97 14.74 -8.40
CA ASN A 2 10.77 14.24 -7.28
C ASN A 2 9.84 13.88 -6.13
N THR A 3 9.21 12.71 -6.17
CA THR A 3 8.32 12.27 -5.09
C THR A 3 9.14 11.73 -3.93
N LYS A 4 9.86 12.62 -3.24
CA LYS A 4 10.44 12.30 -1.93
C LYS A 4 9.28 12.30 -0.93
N LEU A 5 9.14 11.20 -0.18
CA LEU A 5 8.25 11.15 0.98
C LEU A 5 8.53 12.39 1.85
N GLN A 6 7.49 13.17 2.16
CA GLN A 6 7.62 14.30 3.07
C GLN A 6 7.81 13.80 4.50
N ALA A 7 8.35 14.65 5.37
CA ALA A 7 8.57 14.30 6.77
C ALA A 7 7.25 13.88 7.43
N GLY A 8 7.19 12.62 7.89
CA GLY A 8 6.01 12.05 8.55
C GLY A 8 5.02 11.32 7.63
N GLN A 9 5.20 11.32 6.31
CA GLN A 9 4.37 10.51 5.41
C GLN A 9 4.75 9.03 5.46
N ARG A 10 3.76 8.15 5.26
CA ARG A 10 3.95 6.70 5.24
C ARG A 10 3.64 6.14 3.87
N LEU A 11 4.52 5.28 3.35
CA LEU A 11 4.25 4.53 2.13
C LEU A 11 3.17 3.47 2.40
N VAL A 12 2.15 3.44 1.54
CA VAL A 12 1.07 2.46 1.56
C VAL A 12 0.87 1.86 0.18
N TYR A 13 0.25 0.69 0.13
CA TYR A 13 0.16 -0.14 -1.08
C TYR A 13 -1.28 -0.18 -1.57
N GLN A 14 -1.51 0.34 -2.76
CA GLN A 14 -2.85 0.48 -3.32
C GLN A 14 -3.28 -0.81 -3.99
N THR A 15 -4.52 -1.23 -3.69
CA THR A 15 -5.19 -2.33 -4.36
C THR A 15 -6.31 -1.84 -5.27
N ASP A 16 -6.64 -2.61 -6.30
CA ASP A 16 -7.91 -2.45 -7.02
C ASP A 16 -9.10 -3.01 -6.24
N GLN A 17 -10.27 -3.04 -6.88
CA GLN A 17 -11.52 -3.55 -6.30
C GLN A 17 -11.49 -5.05 -6.00
N ASP A 18 -10.65 -5.81 -6.70
CA ASP A 18 -10.45 -7.25 -6.52
C ASP A 18 -9.32 -7.55 -5.50
N GLY A 19 -8.64 -6.52 -5.00
CA GLY A 19 -7.57 -6.62 -4.02
C GLY A 19 -6.17 -6.80 -4.62
N PHE A 20 -6.00 -6.71 -5.95
CA PHE A 20 -4.69 -6.81 -6.57
C PHE A 20 -3.87 -5.55 -6.34
N LEU A 21 -2.57 -5.72 -6.04
CA LEU A 21 -1.63 -4.61 -5.96
C LEU A 21 -1.54 -3.92 -7.33
N VAL A 22 -1.89 -2.64 -7.37
CA VAL A 22 -1.81 -1.80 -8.58
C VAL A 22 -0.77 -0.69 -8.48
N GLY A 23 -0.29 -0.38 -7.27
CA GLY A 23 0.73 0.64 -7.09
C GLY A 23 1.03 0.95 -5.63
N THR A 24 1.76 2.03 -5.42
CA THR A 24 2.03 2.60 -4.10
C THR A 24 1.57 4.06 -4.06
N THR A 25 1.18 4.50 -2.88
CA THR A 25 0.85 5.90 -2.59
C THR A 25 1.32 6.24 -1.18
N VAL A 26 1.00 7.45 -0.73
CA VAL A 26 1.39 7.95 0.59
C VAL A 26 0.16 8.19 1.44
N ALA A 27 0.28 7.89 2.73
CA ALA A 27 -0.66 8.31 3.76
C ALA A 27 -0.05 9.47 4.54
N ASP A 28 -0.85 10.52 4.73
CA ASP A 28 -0.48 11.69 5.52
C ASP A 28 -0.73 11.42 7.02
N PRO A 29 0.09 12.00 7.92
CA PRO A 29 -0.19 11.91 9.35
C PRO A 29 -1.49 12.64 9.69
N ASP A 30 -2.27 12.10 10.64
CA ASP A 30 -3.48 12.74 11.13
C ASP A 30 -3.11 13.95 12.01
N PRO A 31 -3.45 15.19 11.62
CA PRO A 31 -3.12 16.38 12.40
C PRO A 31 -3.82 16.44 13.76
N LYS A 32 -4.91 15.68 13.96
CA LYS A 32 -5.67 15.63 15.21
C LYS A 32 -5.22 14.51 16.14
N ASN A 33 -4.63 13.45 15.58
CA ASN A 33 -4.25 12.25 16.32
C ASN A 33 -2.78 11.91 16.05
N PRO A 34 -1.84 12.45 16.85
CA PRO A 34 -0.41 12.17 16.69
C PRO A 34 -0.12 10.66 16.71
N GLY A 35 0.62 10.18 15.70
CA GLY A 35 0.96 8.77 15.55
C GLY A 35 -0.08 7.94 14.78
N VAL A 36 -1.13 8.57 14.25
CA VAL A 36 -2.10 7.96 13.32
C VAL A 36 -1.86 8.50 11.91
N TRP A 37 -2.11 7.68 10.89
CA TRP A 37 -2.05 8.06 9.48
C TRP A 37 -3.40 7.92 8.80
N LEU A 38 -3.70 8.85 7.90
CA LEU A 38 -4.91 8.85 7.09
C LEU A 38 -4.70 7.93 5.88
N ILE A 39 -5.01 6.65 6.05
CA ILE A 39 -4.84 5.64 5.00
C ILE A 39 -5.92 5.84 3.92
N PRO A 40 -5.54 6.05 2.64
CA PRO A 40 -6.51 6.14 1.56
C PRO A 40 -7.33 4.85 1.41
N GLY A 41 -8.57 4.98 0.93
CA GLY A 41 -9.42 3.82 0.65
C GLY A 41 -8.75 2.85 -0.34
N GLY A 42 -8.85 1.56 -0.05
CA GLY A 42 -8.20 0.52 -0.88
C GLY A 42 -6.68 0.47 -0.75
N CYS A 43 -6.10 1.02 0.32
CA CYS A 43 -4.67 0.88 0.61
C CYS A 43 -4.41 -0.04 1.79
N VAL A 44 -3.26 -0.71 1.73
CA VAL A 44 -2.75 -1.62 2.74
C VAL A 44 -1.44 -1.06 3.28
N GLU A 45 -1.25 -1.04 4.59
CA GLU A 45 -0.02 -0.54 5.22
C GLU A 45 1.12 -1.57 5.24
N LEU A 46 0.77 -2.85 5.12
CA LEU A 46 1.73 -3.95 5.07
C LEU A 46 2.36 -4.05 3.69
N ALA A 47 3.68 -4.12 3.65
CA ALA A 47 4.41 -4.32 2.40
C ALA A 47 4.06 -5.65 1.73
N PRO A 48 3.85 -5.67 0.41
CA PRO A 48 3.74 -6.90 -0.34
C PRO A 48 5.09 -7.65 -0.30
N PRO A 49 5.07 -8.98 -0.42
CA PRO A 49 6.29 -9.74 -0.64
C PRO A 49 6.92 -9.35 -1.97
N ALA A 50 8.19 -9.70 -2.19
CA ALA A 50 8.85 -9.53 -3.48
C ALA A 50 8.07 -10.28 -4.58
N ILE A 51 7.63 -9.54 -5.60
CA ILE A 51 6.89 -10.09 -6.74
C ILE A 51 7.89 -10.34 -7.87
N GLY A 52 8.03 -11.61 -8.27
CA GLY A 52 8.85 -12.00 -9.42
C GLY A 52 8.16 -11.73 -10.76
N PRO A 53 8.86 -11.88 -11.90
CA PRO A 53 8.26 -11.81 -13.22
C PRO A 53 7.10 -12.80 -13.37
N GLY A 54 6.01 -12.37 -14.03
CA GLY A 54 4.83 -13.23 -14.23
C GLY A 54 4.03 -13.51 -12.96
N LYS A 55 4.19 -12.71 -11.90
CA LYS A 55 3.43 -12.85 -10.66
C LYS A 55 2.69 -11.58 -10.31
N LYS A 56 1.61 -11.71 -9.54
CA LYS A 56 0.87 -10.60 -8.93
C LYS A 56 0.64 -10.84 -7.45
N ALA A 57 0.62 -9.76 -6.66
CA ALA A 57 0.21 -9.81 -5.27
C ALA A 57 -1.27 -9.42 -5.15
N ILE A 58 -2.02 -10.17 -4.33
CA ILE A 58 -3.43 -9.90 -3.99
C ILE A 58 -3.59 -9.87 -2.47
N TRP A 59 -4.31 -8.87 -1.97
CA TRP A 59 -4.61 -8.71 -0.56
C TRP A 59 -5.83 -9.54 -0.16
N SER A 60 -5.68 -10.48 0.77
CA SER A 60 -6.79 -11.34 1.22
C SER A 60 -7.54 -10.80 2.44
N GLY A 61 -7.39 -9.51 2.76
CA GLY A 61 -7.95 -8.87 3.96
C GLY A 61 -7.04 -8.92 5.19
N TYR A 62 -6.11 -9.88 5.26
CA TYR A 62 -5.18 -10.03 6.40
C TYR A 62 -3.74 -10.36 6.01
N LYS A 63 -3.50 -10.81 4.77
CA LYS A 63 -2.16 -11.08 4.24
C LYS A 63 -2.12 -10.92 2.73
N TRP A 64 -0.92 -10.68 2.21
CA TRP A 64 -0.65 -10.77 0.79
C TRP A 64 -0.55 -12.24 0.36
N LYS A 65 -1.12 -12.54 -0.80
CA LYS A 65 -0.89 -13.80 -1.53
C LYS A 65 -0.24 -13.45 -2.86
N VAL A 66 0.64 -14.32 -3.34
CA VAL A 66 1.26 -14.19 -4.65
C VAL A 66 0.63 -15.22 -5.57
N LEU A 67 0.16 -14.78 -6.72
CA LEU A 67 -0.41 -15.60 -7.77
C LEU A 67 0.50 -15.57 -8.99
N ASP A 68 0.61 -16.71 -9.66
CA ASP A 68 1.21 -16.81 -10.99
C ASP A 68 0.22 -16.29 -12.05
N MET A 69 0.74 -15.70 -13.12
CA MET A 69 -0.02 -15.14 -14.26
C MET A 69 0.33 -15.81 -15.57
#